data_AF-A0A7Y7Z0R1-F1
#
_entry.id   AF-A0A7Y7Z0R1-F1
#
_cell.length_a   1.000
_cell.length_b   1.000
_cell.length_c   1.000
_cell.angle_alpha   90.00
_cell.angle_beta   90.00
_cell.angle_gamma   90.00
#
_symmetry.space_group_name_H-M   'P 1'
#
loop_
_entity.id
_entity.type
_entity.pdbx_description
1 polymer ?
#
loop_
_entity_poly.entity_id
_entity_poly.type
_entity_poly.pdbx_seq_one_letter_code
_entity_poly.pdbx_strand_id
1 'polypeptide(L)'
;MNCSRVNLKNNTLYKIALGVVIAVSINACTTGPLELREPACVREGYFKSVKPVGGFHRCVWKPDIQRYIQYPYTCPSGLEFDERAQACIKP
;
A
#
# COMPACT_ATOMS: atom_id res chain seq x y z
N MET A 1 -6.46 20.21 20.59
CA MET A 1 -5.48 20.97 19.80
C MET A 1 -5.74 20.67 18.33
N ASN A 2 -6.14 21.69 17.58
CA ASN A 2 -6.71 21.60 16.23
C ASN A 2 -5.61 21.39 15.18
N CYS A 3 -5.68 20.31 14.41
CA CYS A 3 -4.92 20.18 13.18
C CYS A 3 -5.81 20.60 12.01
N SER A 4 -5.65 21.85 11.57
CA SER A 4 -6.37 22.39 10.42
C SER A 4 -5.98 21.64 9.15
N ARG A 5 -6.95 21.02 8.46
CA ARG A 5 -6.77 20.50 7.10
C ARG A 5 -6.47 21.66 6.17
N VAL A 6 -5.29 21.68 5.56
CA VAL A 6 -4.99 22.63 4.48
C VAL A 6 -5.30 21.96 3.14
N ASN A 7 -6.25 22.51 2.39
CA ASN A 7 -6.54 22.13 1.01
C ASN A 7 -5.75 23.08 0.10
N LEU A 8 -4.65 22.60 -0.48
CA LEU A 8 -3.80 23.43 -1.34
C LEU A 8 -4.41 23.49 -2.75
N LYS A 9 -5.36 24.42 -2.93
CA LYS A 9 -5.92 24.78 -4.24
C LYS A 9 -4.82 25.49 -5.04
N ASN A 10 -4.40 24.88 -6.14
CA ASN A 10 -3.32 25.36 -7.01
C ASN A 10 -3.67 26.73 -7.63
N ASN A 11 -3.29 27.82 -6.97
CA ASN A 11 -3.36 29.17 -7.50
C ASN A 11 -2.06 29.94 -7.18
N THR A 12 -1.41 30.42 -8.23
CA THR A 12 -0.12 31.14 -8.35
C THR A 12 0.26 32.13 -7.23
N LEU A 13 -0.67 32.58 -6.38
CA LEU A 13 -0.39 33.36 -5.17
C LEU A 13 0.43 32.61 -4.10
N TYR A 14 0.33 31.28 -3.98
CA TYR A 14 1.02 30.52 -2.92
C TYR A 14 2.55 30.48 -3.08
N LYS A 15 3.07 30.78 -4.28
CA LYS A 15 4.53 30.80 -4.54
C LYS A 15 5.22 32.01 -3.93
N ILE A 16 4.48 33.11 -3.72
CA ILE A 16 5.04 34.38 -3.22
C ILE A 16 5.07 34.40 -1.68
N ALA A 17 4.15 33.67 -1.03
CA ALA A 17 4.17 33.44 0.41
C ALA A 17 5.27 32.46 0.87
N LEU A 18 5.87 31.70 -0.05
CA LEU A 18 6.93 30.73 0.21
C LEU A 18 8.30 31.39 0.52
N GLY A 19 8.45 32.69 0.26
CA GLY A 19 9.73 33.39 0.40
C GLY A 19 10.06 33.92 1.80
N VAL A 20 9.12 33.91 2.76
CA VAL A 20 9.28 34.66 4.03
C VAL A 20 9.15 33.79 5.28
N VAL A 21 8.74 32.52 5.18
CA VAL A 21 8.75 31.60 6.35
C VAL A 21 10.02 30.76 6.32
N ILE A 22 11.04 31.37 6.89
CA ILE A 22 12.34 30.82 7.26
C ILE A 22 12.16 29.54 8.11
N ALA A 23 12.87 28.48 7.72
CA ALA A 23 13.46 27.47 8.59
C ALA A 23 12.64 26.94 9.79
N VAL A 24 11.41 26.48 9.56
CA VAL A 24 10.90 25.35 10.36
C VAL A 24 11.26 24.10 9.58
N SER A 25 12.35 23.47 9.98
CA SER A 25 12.69 22.10 9.62
C SER A 25 11.54 21.20 10.05
N ILE A 26 10.49 21.10 9.24
CA ILE A 26 9.52 20.03 9.34
C ILE A 26 10.28 18.75 9.02
N ASN A 27 10.88 18.16 10.05
CA ASN A 27 10.98 16.71 10.13
C ASN A 27 9.54 16.21 10.05
N ALA A 28 9.02 16.07 8.84
CA ALA A 28 7.88 15.24 8.57
C ALA A 28 8.34 13.79 8.78
N CYS A 29 8.56 13.41 10.04
CA CYS A 29 8.67 12.02 10.43
C CYS A 29 7.29 11.41 10.25
N THR A 30 6.94 11.08 9.01
CA THR A 30 5.90 10.10 8.75
C THR A 30 6.55 8.74 8.94
N THR A 31 6.61 8.28 10.18
CA THR A 31 6.49 6.84 10.40
C THR A 31 5.02 6.55 10.17
N GLY A 32 4.66 6.27 8.92
CA GLY A 32 3.40 5.58 8.65
C GLY A 32 3.35 4.34 9.55
N PRO A 33 2.16 3.89 9.99
CA PRO A 33 2.06 2.68 10.79
C PRO A 33 2.88 1.58 10.13
N LEU A 34 3.76 0.94 10.91
CA LEU A 34 4.76 -0.03 10.48
C LEU A 34 4.22 -0.87 9.31
N GLU A 35 4.85 -0.69 8.15
CA GLU A 35 4.58 -1.32 6.85
C GLU A 35 3.85 -2.66 6.96
N LEU A 36 2.53 -2.59 6.89
CA LEU A 36 1.66 -3.74 6.66
C LEU A 36 1.16 -3.70 5.21
N ARG A 37 2.06 -3.36 4.30
CA ARG A 37 1.78 -3.38 2.87
C ARG A 37 2.18 -4.73 2.33
N GLU A 38 1.37 -5.24 1.43
CA GLU A 38 1.69 -6.46 0.73
C GLU A 38 2.97 -6.24 -0.10
N PRO A 39 3.94 -7.18 -0.09
CA PRO A 39 5.10 -7.09 -0.96
C PRO A 39 4.70 -6.97 -2.43
N ALA A 40 5.52 -6.25 -3.19
CA ALA A 40 5.36 -6.13 -4.63
C ALA A 40 5.60 -7.49 -5.32
N CYS A 41 4.85 -7.74 -6.39
CA CYS A 41 5.03 -8.94 -7.21
C CYS A 41 6.39 -8.95 -7.92
N VAL A 42 7.18 -9.98 -7.65
CA VAL A 42 8.47 -10.24 -8.34
C VAL A 42 8.39 -11.41 -9.33
N ARG A 43 7.32 -12.21 -9.26
CA ARG A 43 7.05 -13.34 -10.14
C ARG A 43 5.55 -13.63 -10.19
N GLU A 44 5.11 -14.41 -11.18
CA GLU A 44 3.74 -14.88 -11.26
C GLU A 44 3.45 -15.96 -10.20
N GLY A 45 2.22 -16.00 -9.69
CA GLY A 45 1.78 -17.02 -8.73
C GLY A 45 0.79 -16.50 -7.69
N TYR A 46 0.52 -17.33 -6.69
CA TYR A 46 -0.28 -16.98 -5.51
C TYR A 46 0.57 -16.98 -4.25
N PHE A 47 0.39 -15.96 -3.43
CA PHE A 47 1.21 -15.70 -2.25
C PHE A 47 0.33 -15.33 -1.06
N LYS A 48 0.73 -15.76 0.13
CA LYS A 48 0.04 -15.47 1.38
C LYS A 48 0.14 -13.98 1.68
N SER A 49 -0.98 -13.37 2.06
CA SER A 49 -0.98 -11.96 2.43
C SER A 49 -0.38 -11.77 3.83
N VAL A 50 0.28 -10.63 4.04
CA VAL A 50 0.77 -10.25 5.36
C VAL A 50 -0.42 -10.03 6.32
N LYS A 51 -1.50 -9.39 5.84
CA LYS A 51 -2.80 -9.23 6.51
C LYS A 51 -3.89 -8.82 5.50
N PRO A 52 -5.17 -9.17 5.73
CA PRO A 52 -5.73 -9.85 6.91
C PRO A 52 -5.43 -11.36 6.95
N VAL A 53 -5.73 -12.02 8.08
CA VAL A 53 -5.69 -13.49 8.19
C VAL A 53 -6.62 -14.10 7.13
N GLY A 54 -6.16 -15.14 6.45
CA GLY A 54 -6.85 -15.73 5.30
C GLY A 54 -6.75 -14.90 4.01
N GLY A 55 -6.11 -13.74 4.02
CA GLY A 55 -5.79 -12.97 2.83
C GLY A 55 -4.69 -13.64 2.01
N PHE A 56 -4.81 -13.53 0.69
CA PHE A 56 -3.76 -13.92 -0.26
C PHE A 56 -3.85 -13.05 -1.50
N HIS A 57 -2.84 -13.08 -2.36
CA HIS A 57 -2.87 -12.32 -3.60
C HIS A 57 -2.31 -13.13 -4.76
N ARG A 58 -2.81 -12.84 -5.97
CA ARG A 58 -2.32 -13.40 -7.22
C ARG A 58 -1.52 -12.35 -7.98
N CYS A 59 -0.30 -12.68 -8.38
CA CYS A 59 0.53 -11.89 -9.26
C CYS A 59 0.42 -12.40 -10.70
N VAL A 60 0.14 -11.51 -11.65
CA VAL A 60 0.04 -11.82 -13.08
C VAL A 60 0.91 -10.85 -13.87
N TRP A 61 1.75 -11.36 -14.77
CA TRP A 61 2.51 -10.54 -15.70
C TRP A 61 1.59 -10.03 -16.80
N LYS A 62 1.63 -8.71 -17.03
CA LYS A 62 0.93 -8.05 -18.12
C LYS A 62 1.96 -7.59 -19.16
N PRO A 63 2.12 -8.31 -20.28
CA PRO A 63 3.15 -7.99 -21.28
C PRO A 63 2.88 -6.67 -22.00
N ASP A 64 1.60 -6.26 -22.10
CA ASP A 64 1.14 -5.01 -22.71
C ASP A 64 1.67 -3.76 -21.98
N ILE A 65 1.80 -3.83 -20.65
CA ILE A 65 2.31 -2.74 -19.81
C ILE A 65 3.65 -3.07 -19.15
N GLN A 66 4.23 -4.22 -19.49
CA GLN A 66 5.48 -4.75 -18.94
C GLN A 66 5.56 -4.68 -17.40
N ARG A 67 4.48 -5.05 -16.73
CA ARG A 67 4.35 -4.97 -15.26
C ARG A 67 3.60 -6.14 -14.69
N TYR A 68 3.88 -6.46 -13.44
CA TYR A 68 3.02 -7.35 -12.66
C TYR A 68 1.81 -6.60 -12.13
N ILE A 69 0.64 -7.22 -12.22
CA ILE A 69 -0.59 -6.79 -11.55
C ILE A 69 -0.87 -7.73 -10.38
N GLN A 70 -1.10 -7.14 -9.22
CA GLN A 70 -1.44 -7.84 -7.98
C GLN A 70 -2.96 -7.79 -7.77
N TYR A 71 -3.56 -8.96 -7.57
CA TYR A 71 -4.98 -9.11 -7.30
C TYR A 71 -5.17 -9.66 -5.88
N PRO A 72 -5.79 -8.90 -4.96
CA PRO A 72 -6.05 -9.38 -3.60
C PRO A 72 -7.27 -10.30 -3.55
N TYR A 73 -7.20 -11.30 -2.68
CA TYR A 73 -8.26 -12.26 -2.41
C TYR A 73 -8.29 -12.59 -0.91
N THR A 74 -9.40 -13.18 -0.47
CA THR A 74 -9.57 -13.67 0.91
C THR A 74 -10.18 -15.06 0.85
N CYS A 75 -9.63 -15.97 1.64
CA CYS A 75 -10.21 -17.30 1.83
C CYS A 75 -11.59 -17.21 2.50
N PRO A 76 -12.47 -18.19 2.27
CA PRO A 76 -13.70 -18.32 3.03
C PRO A 76 -13.43 -18.38 4.54
N SER A 77 -14.42 -17.99 5.35
CA SER A 77 -14.32 -17.94 6.81
C SER A 77 -13.77 -19.24 7.41
N GLY A 78 -12.75 -19.12 8.26
CA GLY A 78 -12.14 -20.26 8.96
C GLY A 78 -11.09 -21.03 8.15
N LEU A 79 -10.72 -20.55 6.96
CA LEU A 79 -9.63 -21.10 6.15
C LEU A 79 -8.47 -20.12 6.02
N GLU A 80 -7.26 -20.64 5.86
CA GLU A 80 -6.06 -19.87 5.55
C GLU A 80 -5.45 -20.33 4.23
N PHE A 81 -4.85 -19.39 3.49
CA PHE A 81 -4.14 -19.72 2.27
C PHE A 81 -2.81 -20.40 2.59
N ASP A 82 -2.61 -21.58 2.02
CA ASP A 82 -1.35 -22.33 2.07
C ASP A 82 -0.63 -22.24 0.72
N GLU A 83 0.60 -21.72 0.73
CA GLU A 83 1.38 -21.52 -0.50
C GLU A 83 1.88 -22.83 -1.12
N ARG A 84 1.98 -23.94 -0.36
CA ARG A 84 2.46 -25.23 -0.88
C ARG A 84 1.34 -25.95 -1.62
N ALA A 85 0.14 -25.95 -1.05
CA ALA A 85 -1.07 -26.50 -1.66
C ALA A 85 -1.68 -25.56 -2.71
N GLN A 86 -1.28 -24.27 -2.71
CA GLN A 86 -1.88 -23.21 -3.52
C GLN A 86 -3.42 -23.16 -3.35
N ALA A 87 -3.88 -23.36 -2.11
CA ALA A 87 -5.29 -23.49 -1.78
C ALA A 87 -5.61 -22.95 -0.40
N CYS A 88 -6.89 -22.60 -0.18
CA CYS A 88 -7.41 -22.32 1.16
C CYS A 88 -7.62 -23.65 1.90
N ILE A 89 -6.87 -23.85 2.98
CA ILE A 89 -6.96 -25.04 3.82
C ILE A 89 -7.47 -24.65 5.21
N LYS A 90 -7.95 -25.65 5.94
CA LYS A 90 -8.18 -25.49 7.37
C LYS A 90 -6.81 -25.56 8.07
N PRO A 91 -6.39 -24.50 8.80
CA PRO A 91 -5.09 -24.47 9.46
C PRO A 91 -4.97 -25.52 10.58
#